data_AF-A0A919GWI3-F1
#
_entry.id   AF-A0A919GWI3-F1
#
_cell.length_a   1.000
_cell.length_b   1.000
_cell.length_c   1.000
_cell.angle_alpha   90.00
_cell.angle_beta   90.00
_cell.angle_gamma   90.00
#
_symmetry.space_group_name_H-M   'P 1'
#
loop_
_entity.id
_entity.type
_entity.pdbx_description
1 polymer ?
#
loop_
_entity_poly.entity_id
_entity_poly.type
_entity_poly.pdbx_seq_one_letter_code
_entity_poly.pdbx_strand_id
1 'polypeptide(L)'
;MSADQTLDIVVRALAAQAGVPANGIDTDKPLSAVPGIESVKALRAITDIEDECDVVIPDDFLFETATVRELADFVSSLLPEGSSL
;
A
#
# COMPACT_ATOMS: atom_id res chain seq x y z
N MET A 1 1.35 12.73 7.23
CA MET A 1 0.40 12.49 6.12
C MET A 1 -0.87 11.92 6.71
N SER A 2 -2.02 12.12 6.09
CA SER A 2 -3.28 11.49 6.53
C SER A 2 -3.44 10.10 5.91
N ALA A 3 -4.20 9.20 6.56
CA ALA A 3 -4.46 7.85 6.06
C ALA A 3 -5.00 7.83 4.60
N ASP A 4 -5.86 8.79 4.24
CA ASP A 4 -6.36 8.99 2.87
C ASP A 4 -5.25 9.28 1.85
N GLN A 5 -4.21 10.05 2.25
CA GLN A 5 -3.08 10.35 1.36
C GLN A 5 -2.20 9.12 1.17
N THR A 6 -1.96 8.38 2.26
CA THR A 6 -1.23 7.11 2.19
C THR A 6 -1.97 6.10 1.32
N LEU A 7 -3.30 6.07 1.40
CA LEU A 7 -4.13 5.20 0.57
C LEU A 7 -3.97 5.52 -0.92
N ASP A 8 -3.97 6.80 -1.31
CA ASP A 8 -3.73 7.19 -2.70
C ASP A 8 -2.36 6.71 -3.21
N ILE A 9 -1.31 6.86 -2.40
CA ILE A 9 0.05 6.40 -2.72
C ILE A 9 0.07 4.89 -2.91
N VAL A 10 -0.50 4.14 -1.96
CA VAL A 10 -0.55 2.67 -2.00
C VAL A 10 -1.30 2.20 -3.25
N VAL A 11 -2.49 2.75 -3.50
CA VAL A 11 -3.31 2.40 -4.67
C VAL A 11 -2.56 2.72 -5.96
N ARG A 12 -1.90 3.87 -6.03
CA ARG A 12 -1.14 4.30 -7.21
C ARG A 12 0.06 3.40 -7.48
N ALA A 13 0.80 3.00 -6.44
CA ALA A 13 1.93 2.07 -6.56
C ALA A 13 1.46 0.69 -7.05
N LEU A 14 0.38 0.16 -6.46
CA LEU A 14 -0.22 -1.11 -6.88
C LEU A 14 -0.74 -1.04 -8.31
N ALA A 15 -1.43 0.04 -8.68
CA ALA A 15 -1.94 0.29 -10.03
C ALA A 15 -0.82 0.34 -11.07
N ALA A 16 0.27 1.03 -10.76
CA ALA A 16 1.44 1.12 -11.63
C ALA A 16 2.07 -0.25 -11.88
N GLN A 17 2.24 -1.08 -10.84
CA GLN A 17 2.83 -2.41 -10.96
C GLN A 17 1.87 -3.42 -11.62
N ALA A 18 0.57 -3.34 -11.34
CA ALA A 18 -0.46 -4.19 -11.92
C ALA A 18 -0.79 -3.83 -13.38
N GLY A 19 -0.50 -2.59 -13.80
CA GLY A 19 -0.82 -2.10 -15.14
C GLY A 19 -2.31 -1.77 -15.32
N VAL A 20 -3.01 -1.48 -14.22
CA VAL A 20 -4.43 -1.11 -14.21
C VAL A 20 -4.60 0.30 -13.67
N PRO A 21 -5.68 1.02 -14.01
CA PRO A 21 -5.93 2.33 -13.41
C PRO A 21 -6.21 2.21 -11.91
N ALA A 22 -5.71 3.17 -11.13
CA ALA A 22 -5.97 3.30 -9.69
C ALA A 22 -7.47 3.27 -9.34
N ASN A 23 -8.30 3.92 -10.17
CA ASN A 23 -9.76 3.93 -10.00
C ASN A 23 -10.44 2.56 -10.24
N GLY A 24 -9.70 1.58 -10.76
CA GLY A 24 -10.16 0.19 -10.92
C GLY A 24 -9.74 -0.74 -9.79
N ILE A 25 -8.93 -0.24 -8.84
CA ILE A 25 -8.52 -1.00 -7.66
C ILE A 25 -9.55 -0.80 -6.55
N ASP A 26 -10.01 -1.90 -5.99
CA ASP A 26 -10.97 -1.92 -4.90
C ASP A 26 -10.20 -1.99 -3.58
N THR A 27 -10.26 -0.92 -2.79
CA THR A 27 -9.41 -0.79 -1.60
C THR A 27 -9.85 -1.67 -0.45
N ASP A 28 -11.12 -2.10 -0.46
CA ASP A 28 -11.70 -2.99 0.55
C ASP A 28 -11.46 -4.47 0.22
N LYS A 29 -10.80 -4.74 -0.91
CA LYS A 29 -10.39 -6.09 -1.29
C LYS A 29 -8.93 -6.36 -0.88
N PRO A 30 -8.59 -7.64 -0.65
CA PRO A 30 -7.21 -8.03 -0.40
C PRO A 30 -6.31 -7.68 -1.59
N LEU A 31 -5.04 -7.42 -1.31
CA LEU A 31 -4.02 -7.15 -2.33
C LEU A 31 -4.04 -8.21 -3.44
N SER A 32 -4.18 -9.48 -3.07
CA SER A 32 -4.28 -10.62 -3.99
C SER A 32 -5.47 -10.59 -4.95
N ALA A 33 -6.51 -9.80 -4.68
CA ALA A 33 -7.65 -9.62 -5.56
C ALA A 33 -7.46 -8.48 -6.58
N VAL A 34 -6.34 -7.73 -6.51
CA VAL A 34 -6.02 -6.70 -7.49
C VAL A 34 -5.73 -7.37 -8.84
N PRO A 35 -6.49 -7.03 -9.91
CA PRO A 35 -6.31 -7.67 -11.20
C PRO A 35 -4.93 -7.33 -11.78
N GLY A 36 -4.12 -8.36 -12.06
CA GLY A 36 -2.79 -8.22 -12.65
C GLY A 36 -1.65 -7.99 -11.66
N ILE A 37 -1.95 -7.92 -10.35
CA ILE A 37 -0.91 -7.98 -9.32
C ILE A 37 -0.40 -9.42 -9.19
N GLU A 38 0.90 -9.55 -9.00
CA GLU A 38 1.59 -10.81 -8.75
C GLU A 38 2.44 -10.63 -7.49
N SER A 39 2.81 -11.70 -6.78
CA SER A 39 3.59 -11.59 -5.53
C SER A 39 4.86 -10.73 -5.69
N VAL A 40 5.53 -10.83 -6.85
CA VAL A 40 6.72 -10.01 -7.18
C VAL A 40 6.36 -8.54 -7.41
N LYS A 41 5.22 -8.26 -8.05
CA LYS A 41 4.73 -6.89 -8.31
C LYS A 41 4.23 -6.22 -7.03
N ALA A 42 3.57 -6.97 -6.16
CA ALA A 42 3.14 -6.51 -4.85
C ALA A 42 4.36 -6.11 -4.01
N LEU A 43 5.38 -6.97 -3.94
CA LEU A 43 6.66 -6.62 -3.28
C LEU A 43 7.28 -5.35 -3.86
N ARG A 44 7.28 -5.20 -5.19
CA ARG A 44 7.80 -3.98 -5.83
C ARG A 44 7.00 -2.73 -5.46
N ALA A 45 5.67 -2.82 -5.46
CA ALA A 45 4.80 -1.71 -5.06
C ALA A 45 5.07 -1.31 -3.60
N ILE A 46 5.28 -2.29 -2.72
CA ILE A 46 5.67 -2.05 -1.32
C ILE A 46 6.98 -1.29 -1.24
N THR A 47 8.02 -1.75 -1.94
CA THR A 47 9.32 -1.05 -1.95
C THR A 47 9.17 0.39 -2.45
N ASP A 48 8.32 0.63 -3.47
CA ASP A 48 8.03 1.98 -3.95
C ASP A 48 7.33 2.84 -2.86
N ILE A 49 6.40 2.25 -2.09
CA ILE A 49 5.70 2.93 -0.98
C ILE A 49 6.66 3.22 0.18
N GLU A 50 7.53 2.27 0.52
CA GLU A 50 8.56 2.42 1.56
C GLU A 50 9.52 3.56 1.25
N ASP A 51 9.99 3.64 0.00
CA ASP A 51 10.89 4.70 -0.47
C ASP A 51 10.19 6.07 -0.50
N GLU A 52 8.91 6.12 -0.88
CA GLU A 52 8.14 7.37 -0.93
C GLU A 52 7.72 7.87 0.46
N CYS A 53 7.40 6.96 1.39
CA CYS A 53 6.95 7.29 2.74
C CYS A 53 8.08 7.29 3.79
N ASP A 54 9.30 6.85 3.43
CA ASP A 54 10.42 6.63 4.34
C ASP A 54 10.05 5.70 5.52
N VAL A 55 9.37 4.59 5.22
CA VAL A 55 8.92 3.58 6.20
C VAL A 55 9.44 2.19 5.86
N VAL A 56 9.32 1.25 6.81
CA VAL A 56 9.64 -0.16 6.60
C VAL A 56 8.41 -1.01 6.88
N ILE A 57 7.91 -1.70 5.86
CA ILE A 57 6.75 -2.58 5.89
C ILE A 57 7.28 -4.02 5.94
N PRO A 58 6.91 -4.82 6.94
CA PRO A 58 7.38 -6.19 7.02
C PRO A 58 6.81 -7.03 5.87
N ASP A 59 7.67 -7.83 5.22
CA ASP A 59 7.28 -8.72 4.11
C ASP A 59 6.13 -9.68 4.48
N ASP A 60 6.01 -10.04 5.77
CA ASP A 60 4.95 -10.91 6.30
C ASP A 60 3.55 -10.30 6.12
N PHE A 61 3.45 -8.96 6.10
CA PHE A 61 2.20 -8.22 5.94
C PHE A 61 1.52 -8.48 4.58
N LEU A 62 2.31 -8.85 3.56
CA LEU A 62 1.79 -9.22 2.24
C LEU A 62 1.12 -10.61 2.21
N PHE A 63 1.40 -11.44 3.21
CA PHE A 63 0.88 -12.81 3.30
C PHE A 63 -0.36 -12.91 4.18
N GLU A 64 -0.53 -12.00 5.13
CA GLU A 64 -1.82 -11.79 5.78
C GLU A 64 -2.81 -11.27 4.74
N THR A 65 -4.09 -11.58 4.90
CA THR A 65 -5.16 -11.21 3.96
C THR A 65 -5.48 -9.70 3.97
N ALA A 66 -4.45 -8.88 4.14
CA ALA A 66 -4.51 -7.44 4.26
C ALA A 66 -5.11 -6.83 3.00
N THR A 67 -6.10 -5.99 3.25
CA THR A 67 -6.71 -5.12 2.25
C THR A 67 -5.77 -3.97 1.92
N VAL A 68 -5.98 -3.36 0.75
CA VAL A 68 -5.23 -2.16 0.35
C VAL A 68 -5.42 -1.04 1.38
N ARG A 69 -6.62 -0.95 1.96
CA ARG A 69 -6.93 -0.03 3.06
C ARG A 69 -6.11 -0.33 4.31
N GLU A 70 -6.06 -1.58 4.77
CA GLU A 70 -5.27 -1.96 5.95
C GLU A 70 -3.78 -1.67 5.76
N LEU A 71 -3.25 -1.90 4.56
CA LEU A 71 -1.88 -1.53 4.22
C LEU A 71 -1.65 -0.01 4.35
N ALA A 72 -2.56 0.79 3.82
CA ALA A 72 -2.47 2.25 3.90
C ALA A 72 -2.59 2.76 5.33
N ASP A 73 -3.53 2.22 6.11
CA ASP A 73 -3.69 2.56 7.52
C ASP A 73 -2.43 2.17 8.31
N PHE A 74 -1.87 0.99 8.04
CA PHE A 74 -0.63 0.53 8.66
C PHE A 74 0.55 1.45 8.34
N VAL A 75 0.75 1.80 7.07
CA VAL A 75 1.79 2.75 6.66
C VAL A 75 1.58 4.12 7.30
N SER A 76 0.33 4.59 7.38
CA SER A 76 0.01 5.86 8.04
C SER A 76 0.32 5.86 9.53
N SER A 77 0.24 4.69 10.18
CA SER A 77 0.60 4.47 11.59
C SER A 77 2.11 4.35 11.80
N LEU A 78 2.84 3.84 10.79
CA LEU A 78 4.31 3.78 10.81
C LEU A 78 4.96 5.15 10.59
N LEU A 79 4.30 6.00 9.81
CA LEU A 79 4.74 7.39 9.67
C LEU A 79 4.75 8.02 11.06
N PRO A 80 5.83 8.73 11.43
CA PRO A 80 5.85 9.46 12.69
C PRO A 80 4.68 10.42 12.67
N GLU A 81 3.65 10.13 13.47
CA GLU A 81 2.61 11.10 13.80
C GLU A 81 3.38 12.31 14.28
N GLY A 82 3.35 13.39 13.48
CA GLY A 82 4.11 14.60 13.75
C GLY A 82 3.96 14.89 15.23
N SER A 83 5.06 14.69 15.96
CA SER A 83 5.07 14.62 17.40
C SER A 83 4.34 15.85 17.90
N SER A 84 3.13 15.65 18.41
CA SER A 84 2.42 16.73 19.08
C SER A 84 3.12 16.90 20.42
N LEU A 85 4.16 17.74 20.39
CA LEU A 85 4.80 18.36 21.55
C LEU A 85 3.94 19.53 22.05
#